data_AF-A0A7S0Q8K8-F1
#
_entry.id   AF-A0A7S0Q8K8-F1
#
_cell.length_a   1.000
_cell.length_b   1.000
_cell.length_c   1.000
_cell.angle_alpha   90.00
_cell.angle_beta   90.00
_cell.angle_gamma   90.00
#
_symmetry.space_group_name_H-M   'P 1'
#
loop_
_entity.id
_entity.type
_entity.pdbx_description
1 polymer ?
#
loop_
_entity_poly.entity_id
_entity_poly.type
_entity_poly.pdbx_seq_one_letter_code
_entity_poly.pdbx_strand_id
1 'polypeptide(L)'
;MRNRGPFKPTVAHKFNRFGGQMGPYVDSQMCLESVEYINASPIDNLGDHPFVATMCPKRSTTSHFWSMVWELGSTVIINLTHEGDRVGSEAADKRERYWPPFDVAALTEQARRWPVQPRTCSLHMCEQVPGLYRYLVELTGPRAAG
;
A
#
# COMPACT_ATOMS: atom_id res chain seq x y z
N MET A 1 6.99 -20.21 15.22
CA MET A 1 7.99 -19.20 14.84
C MET A 1 8.20 -19.29 13.33
N ARG A 2 7.81 -18.29 12.53
CA ARG A 2 8.04 -18.33 11.08
C ARG A 2 9.55 -18.35 10.82
N ASN A 3 10.00 -19.26 9.97
CA ASN A 3 11.41 -19.51 9.68
C ASN A 3 12.09 -18.20 9.18
N ARG A 4 13.22 -17.82 9.78
CA ARG A 4 14.05 -16.64 9.41
C ARG A 4 15.38 -17.04 8.74
N GLY A 5 15.42 -18.22 8.12
CA GLY A 5 16.60 -18.71 7.42
C GLY A 5 17.00 -17.81 6.22
N PRO A 6 18.28 -17.80 5.83
CA PRO A 6 18.83 -16.91 4.80
C PRO A 6 18.32 -17.16 3.37
N PHE A 7 17.59 -18.26 3.12
CA PHE A 7 17.11 -18.67 1.78
C PHE A 7 15.60 -18.84 1.73
N LYS A 8 14.87 -17.93 2.36
CA LYS A 8 13.41 -18.00 2.36
C LYS A 8 12.86 -17.61 0.99
N PRO A 9 12.08 -18.47 0.32
CA PRO A 9 11.58 -18.19 -1.02
C PRO A 9 10.62 -16.99 -0.99
N THR A 10 10.76 -16.12 -1.98
CA THR A 10 9.88 -14.99 -2.23
C THR A 10 8.98 -15.26 -3.43
N VAL A 11 7.84 -14.58 -3.48
CA VAL A 11 6.89 -14.73 -4.58
C VAL A 11 7.32 -13.83 -5.74
N ALA A 12 7.74 -14.43 -6.86
CA ALA A 12 7.99 -13.69 -8.09
C ALA A 12 6.66 -13.32 -8.77
N HIS A 13 6.43 -12.03 -9.02
CA HIS A 13 5.18 -11.56 -9.62
C HIS A 13 5.38 -10.24 -10.38
N LYS A 14 4.66 -10.06 -11.50
CA LYS A 14 4.72 -8.84 -12.34
C LYS A 14 4.37 -7.55 -11.57
N PHE A 15 3.61 -7.68 -10.48
CA PHE A 15 3.22 -6.56 -9.63
C PHE A 15 4.29 -6.15 -8.60
N ASN A 16 5.38 -6.89 -8.45
CA ASN A 16 6.52 -6.47 -7.63
C ASN A 16 7.33 -5.37 -8.31
N ARG A 17 7.69 -4.32 -7.55
CA ARG A 17 8.36 -3.11 -8.07
C ARG A 17 9.78 -3.34 -8.51
N PHE A 18 10.56 -4.09 -7.75
CA PHE A 18 11.96 -4.34 -8.07
C PHE A 18 12.11 -5.60 -8.92
N GLY A 19 11.97 -5.44 -10.24
CA GLY A 19 12.27 -6.50 -11.23
C GLY A 19 11.43 -7.77 -11.13
N GLY A 20 10.28 -7.72 -10.43
CA GLY A 20 9.42 -8.89 -10.27
C GLY A 20 9.81 -9.85 -9.14
N GLN A 21 11.06 -9.83 -8.68
CA GLN A 21 11.64 -10.88 -7.82
C GLN A 21 11.58 -10.58 -6.32
N MET A 22 11.53 -9.29 -5.94
CA MET A 22 11.44 -8.86 -4.55
C MET A 22 9.99 -8.86 -4.04
N GLY A 23 9.39 -10.04 -3.95
CA GLY A 23 8.05 -10.26 -3.40
C GLY A 23 8.02 -10.50 -1.89
N PRO A 24 6.83 -10.66 -1.31
CA PRO A 24 6.71 -11.18 0.05
C PRO A 24 7.25 -12.61 0.10
N TYR A 25 7.60 -13.07 1.30
CA TYR A 25 7.90 -14.49 1.48
C TYR A 25 6.66 -15.33 1.19
N VAL A 26 6.86 -16.50 0.57
CA VAL A 26 5.76 -17.40 0.16
C VAL A 26 4.85 -17.76 1.34
N ASP A 27 5.41 -18.01 2.52
CA ASP A 27 4.67 -18.36 3.74
C ASP A 27 4.09 -17.15 4.51
N SER A 28 4.32 -15.95 3.99
CA SER A 28 3.91 -14.66 4.58
C SER A 28 3.16 -13.80 3.56
N GLN A 29 2.77 -14.38 2.43
CA GLN A 29 1.90 -13.73 1.47
C GLN A 29 0.51 -13.59 2.10
N MET A 30 -0.07 -12.39 1.98
CA MET A 30 -1.45 -12.17 2.42
C MET A 30 -2.43 -12.89 1.51
N CYS A 31 -3.43 -13.56 2.10
CA CYS A 31 -4.57 -14.10 1.39
C CYS A 31 -5.72 -13.10 1.56
N LEU A 32 -6.06 -12.40 0.48
CA LEU A 32 -7.13 -11.40 0.44
C LEU A 32 -8.21 -11.88 -0.52
N GLU A 33 -9.47 -11.64 -0.19
CA GLU A 33 -10.59 -11.96 -1.07
C GLU A 33 -10.72 -10.96 -2.22
N SER A 34 -10.46 -9.68 -1.93
CA SER A 34 -10.62 -8.59 -2.90
C SER A 34 -9.44 -8.42 -3.87
N VAL A 35 -8.32 -9.09 -3.61
CA VAL A 35 -7.06 -8.89 -4.34
C VAL A 35 -6.32 -10.21 -4.52
N GLU A 36 -6.16 -10.63 -5.78
CA GLU A 36 -5.40 -11.85 -6.14
C GLU A 36 -3.93 -11.78 -5.70
N TYR A 37 -3.30 -10.60 -5.85
CA TYR A 37 -1.92 -10.40 -5.46
C TYR A 37 -1.61 -8.97 -5.02
N ILE A 38 -0.97 -8.85 -3.86
CA ILE A 38 -0.29 -7.64 -3.40
C ILE A 38 1.02 -8.03 -2.73
N ASN A 39 2.05 -7.20 -2.93
CA ASN A 39 3.31 -7.35 -2.21
C ASN A 39 3.16 -6.74 -0.81
N ALA A 40 2.61 -7.55 0.09
CA ALA A 40 2.42 -7.23 1.48
C ALA A 40 2.59 -8.49 2.34
N SER A 41 3.01 -8.28 3.58
CA SER A 41 3.18 -9.35 4.57
C SER A 41 2.72 -8.87 5.95
N PRO A 42 2.02 -9.74 6.70
CA PRO A 42 1.67 -9.45 8.08
C PRO A 42 2.94 -9.47 8.96
N ILE A 43 3.00 -8.55 9.91
CA ILE A 43 3.97 -8.49 10.98
C ILE A 43 3.20 -8.73 12.27
N ASP A 44 3.44 -9.88 12.89
CA ASP A 44 2.72 -10.41 14.05
C ASP A 44 3.57 -10.43 15.33
N ASN A 45 4.75 -9.81 15.29
CA ASN A 45 5.73 -9.84 16.37
C ASN A 45 6.22 -8.45 16.79
N LEU A 46 5.46 -7.41 16.48
CA LEU A 46 5.77 -6.04 16.82
C LEU A 46 4.67 -5.46 17.71
N GLY A 47 4.87 -5.54 19.03
CA GLY A 47 3.91 -5.04 20.01
C GLY A 47 2.55 -5.75 19.96
N ASP A 48 1.53 -5.07 20.51
CA ASP A 48 0.18 -5.64 20.68
C ASP A 48 -0.72 -5.42 19.46
N HIS A 49 -0.24 -4.69 18.44
CA HIS A 49 -1.01 -4.36 17.25
C HIS A 49 -0.55 -5.18 16.04
N PRO A 50 -1.48 -5.70 15.22
CA PRO A 50 -1.13 -6.32 13.95
C PRO A 50 -0.67 -5.25 12.97
N PHE A 51 0.49 -5.46 12.35
CA PHE A 51 1.00 -4.58 11.30
C PHE A 51 1.01 -5.30 9.96
N VAL A 52 0.97 -4.53 8.87
CA VAL A 52 1.22 -5.02 7.52
C VAL A 52 2.35 -4.21 6.94
N ALA A 53 3.46 -4.86 6.61
CA ALA A 53 4.48 -4.25 5.77
C ALA A 53 4.10 -4.47 4.31
N THR A 54 4.16 -3.42 3.52
CA THR A 54 3.85 -3.47 2.09
C THR A 54 4.83 -2.65 1.30
N MET A 55 5.09 -3.09 0.08
CA MET A 55 5.85 -2.31 -0.89
C MET A 55 5.03 -1.08 -1.31
N CYS A 56 5.70 0.04 -1.60
CA CYS A 56 5.06 1.17 -2.27
C CYS A 56 4.33 0.74 -3.56
N PRO A 57 2.99 0.79 -3.61
CA PRO A 57 2.18 0.41 -4.75
C PRO A 57 2.63 1.10 -6.04
N LYS A 58 2.65 0.32 -7.12
CA LYS A 58 2.76 0.81 -8.50
C LYS A 58 1.48 1.50 -8.92
N ARG A 59 1.55 2.30 -10.00
CA ARG A 59 0.33 2.81 -10.65
C ARG A 59 -0.68 1.69 -10.97
N SER A 60 -0.19 0.52 -11.38
CA SER A 60 -1.02 -0.65 -11.69
C SER A 60 -1.56 -1.40 -10.46
N THR A 61 -1.03 -1.14 -9.27
CA THR A 61 -1.41 -1.84 -8.02
C THR A 61 -1.98 -0.90 -6.96
N THR A 62 -2.18 0.39 -7.27
CA THR A 62 -2.80 1.34 -6.34
C THR A 62 -4.22 0.90 -5.93
N SER A 63 -5.00 0.34 -6.87
CA SER A 63 -6.31 -0.23 -6.54
C SER A 63 -6.21 -1.37 -5.55
N HIS A 64 -5.21 -2.25 -5.71
CA HIS A 64 -5.02 -3.40 -4.83
C HIS A 64 -4.69 -2.94 -3.40
N PHE A 65 -3.90 -1.87 -3.28
CA PHE A 65 -3.57 -1.28 -1.99
C PHE A 65 -4.82 -0.76 -1.26
N TRP A 66 -5.68 0.00 -1.93
CA TRP A 66 -6.91 0.51 -1.30
C TRP A 66 -7.92 -0.59 -0.97
N SER A 67 -8.04 -1.62 -1.83
CA SER A 67 -8.83 -2.81 -1.54
C SER A 67 -8.31 -3.55 -0.31
N MET A 68 -6.99 -3.75 -0.19
CA MET A 68 -6.37 -4.35 1.00
C MET A 68 -6.65 -3.54 2.27
N VAL A 69 -6.46 -2.21 2.23
CA VAL A 69 -6.73 -1.33 3.38
C VAL A 69 -8.19 -1.45 3.84
N TRP A 70 -9.13 -1.46 2.88
CA TRP A 70 -10.56 -1.62 3.14
C TRP A 70 -10.90 -2.99 3.74
N GLU A 71 -10.44 -4.08 3.13
CA GLU A 71 -10.71 -5.45 3.56
C GLU A 71 -10.16 -5.72 4.97
N LEU A 72 -8.99 -5.17 5.31
CA LEU A 72 -8.40 -5.28 6.64
C LEU A 72 -9.02 -4.35 7.68
N GLY A 73 -9.91 -3.43 7.28
CA GLY A 73 -10.45 -2.40 8.17
C GLY A 73 -9.37 -1.47 8.75
N SER A 74 -8.27 -1.27 8.02
CA SER A 74 -7.13 -0.48 8.51
C SER A 74 -7.48 1.01 8.63
N THR A 75 -7.34 1.58 9.81
CA THR A 75 -7.68 2.99 10.11
C THR A 75 -6.47 3.92 10.12
N VAL A 76 -5.26 3.36 10.13
CA VAL A 76 -3.98 4.11 10.15
C VAL A 76 -3.06 3.54 9.09
N ILE A 77 -2.48 4.44 8.29
CA ILE A 77 -1.44 4.09 7.32
C ILE A 77 -0.24 4.99 7.59
N ILE A 78 0.92 4.36 7.75
CA ILE A 78 2.18 5.06 7.99
C ILE A 78 3.00 4.99 6.70
N ASN A 79 3.26 6.15 6.09
CA ASN A 79 4.18 6.26 4.97
C ASN A 79 5.54 6.74 5.47
N LEU A 80 6.57 5.95 5.22
CA LEU A 80 7.96 6.21 5.62
C LEU A 80 8.83 6.74 4.47
N THR A 81 8.21 7.18 3.37
CA THR A 81 8.92 7.72 2.19
C THR A 81 8.71 9.22 2.03
N HIS A 82 9.72 9.90 1.50
CA HIS A 82 9.70 11.32 1.15
C HIS A 82 9.46 11.53 -0.36
N GLU A 83 9.13 12.76 -0.77
CA GLU A 83 8.85 13.12 -2.18
C GLU A 83 10.04 12.96 -3.11
N GLY A 84 11.24 13.12 -2.56
CA GLY A 84 12.49 12.94 -3.29
C GLY A 84 12.94 11.49 -3.41
N ASP A 85 12.29 10.55 -2.70
CA ASP A 85 12.79 9.19 -2.61
C ASP A 85 12.61 8.44 -3.93
N ARG A 86 13.61 7.62 -4.28
CA ARG A 86 13.52 6.72 -5.41
C ARG A 86 12.77 5.46 -4.98
N VAL A 87 11.54 5.33 -5.45
CA VAL A 87 10.64 4.25 -5.01
C VAL A 87 10.85 2.95 -5.79
N GLY A 88 11.70 2.90 -6.82
CA GLY A 88 11.95 1.71 -7.64
C GLY A 88 13.23 1.77 -8.48
N SER A 89 13.45 0.77 -9.34
CA SER A 89 14.67 0.64 -10.14
C SER A 89 14.67 1.49 -11.41
N GLU A 90 13.53 1.98 -11.88
CA GLU A 90 13.40 2.76 -13.12
C GLU A 90 13.35 4.27 -12.85
N ALA A 91 13.76 5.07 -13.83
CA ALA A 91 13.70 6.54 -13.71
C ALA A 91 12.25 7.07 -13.55
N ALA A 92 11.28 6.37 -14.15
CA ALA A 92 9.85 6.69 -14.04
C ALA A 92 9.26 6.42 -12.64
N ASP A 93 9.90 5.56 -11.83
CA ASP A 93 9.39 5.19 -10.50
C ASP A 93 9.31 6.38 -9.53
N LYS A 94 10.12 7.43 -9.75
CA LYS A 94 10.04 8.68 -8.97
C LYS A 94 8.73 9.45 -9.18
N ARG A 95 7.99 9.15 -10.26
CA ARG A 95 6.74 9.84 -10.63
C ARG A 95 5.49 8.98 -10.43
N GLU A 96 5.64 7.70 -10.08
CA GLU A 96 4.53 6.77 -9.83
C GLU A 96 4.07 6.80 -8.37
N ARG A 97 3.72 8.00 -7.91
CA ARG A 97 3.27 8.18 -6.54
C ARG A 97 1.80 7.78 -6.41
N TYR A 98 1.55 6.81 -5.54
CA TYR A 98 0.24 6.28 -5.20
C TYR A 98 -0.35 6.96 -3.96
N TRP A 99 0.34 7.94 -3.37
CA TRP A 99 -0.03 8.57 -2.10
C TRP A 99 -0.82 9.86 -2.34
N PRO A 100 -1.74 10.26 -1.44
CA PRO A 100 -2.48 11.52 -1.50
C PRO A 100 -1.67 12.77 -1.89
N PRO A 101 -2.32 13.81 -2.46
CA PRO A 101 -3.77 14.00 -2.50
C PRO A 101 -4.47 13.20 -3.61
N PHE A 102 -5.56 12.51 -3.26
CA PHE A 102 -6.52 12.00 -4.25
C PHE A 102 -7.73 12.93 -4.26
N ASP A 103 -7.80 13.75 -5.28
CA ASP A 103 -9.04 14.39 -5.67
C ASP A 103 -9.76 13.47 -6.67
N VAL A 104 -11.04 13.17 -6.43
CA VAL A 104 -11.90 12.40 -7.33
C VAL A 104 -11.96 13.04 -8.72
N ALA A 105 -11.78 14.36 -8.84
CA ALA A 105 -11.63 15.04 -10.13
C ALA A 105 -10.27 14.74 -10.80
N ALA A 106 -9.20 14.57 -10.00
CA ALA A 106 -7.85 14.26 -10.47
C ALA A 106 -7.58 12.76 -10.69
N LEU A 107 -8.50 11.88 -10.24
CA LEU A 107 -8.43 10.46 -10.53
C LEU A 107 -8.62 10.21 -12.03
N THR A 108 -7.77 9.34 -12.59
CA THR A 108 -7.91 8.87 -13.98
C THR A 108 -9.22 8.07 -14.14
N GLU A 109 -9.70 7.92 -15.37
CA GLU A 109 -10.86 7.05 -15.68
C GLU A 109 -10.69 5.62 -15.14
N GLN A 110 -9.46 5.13 -15.10
CA GLN A 110 -9.15 3.84 -14.49
C GLN A 110 -9.39 3.84 -12.97
N ALA A 111 -9.01 4.92 -12.28
CA ALA A 111 -9.18 5.04 -10.83
C ALA A 111 -10.65 5.18 -10.41
N ARG A 112 -11.50 5.80 -11.25
CA ARG A 112 -12.96 5.83 -11.04
C ARG A 112 -13.61 4.43 -11.00
N ARG A 113 -12.93 3.42 -11.54
CA ARG A 113 -13.40 2.02 -11.58
C ARG A 113 -12.87 1.16 -10.44
N TRP A 114 -12.04 1.71 -9.55
CA TRP A 114 -11.52 0.95 -8.42
C TRP A 114 -12.67 0.56 -7.47
N PRO A 115 -12.67 -0.67 -6.91
CA PRO A 115 -13.71 -1.09 -5.98
C PRO A 115 -13.79 -0.20 -4.74
N VAL A 116 -12.64 0.30 -4.29
CA VAL A 116 -12.52 1.23 -3.16
C VAL A 116 -12.06 2.59 -3.68
N GLN A 117 -12.82 3.61 -3.34
CA GLN A 117 -12.60 5.01 -3.73
C GLN A 117 -12.03 5.78 -2.53
N PRO A 118 -10.73 6.13 -2.55
CA PRO A 118 -10.14 7.02 -1.57
C PRO A 118 -10.40 8.49 -1.93
N ARG A 119 -10.72 9.31 -0.93
CA ARG A 119 -10.86 10.75 -1.06
C ARG A 119 -10.06 11.45 0.03
N THR A 120 -9.14 12.34 -0.34
CA THR A 120 -8.43 13.16 0.64
C THR A 120 -9.34 14.28 1.15
N CYS A 121 -9.68 14.24 2.43
CA CYS A 121 -10.51 15.25 3.08
C CYS A 121 -9.68 16.42 3.62
N SER A 122 -8.49 16.15 4.14
CA SER A 122 -7.56 17.19 4.58
C SER A 122 -6.10 16.75 4.50
N LEU A 123 -5.21 17.74 4.44
CA LEU A 123 -3.77 17.60 4.46
C LEU A 123 -3.20 18.68 5.37
N HIS A 124 -2.47 18.28 6.40
CA HIS A 124 -1.81 19.18 7.33
C HIS A 124 -0.34 18.79 7.49
N MET A 125 0.58 19.74 7.37
CA MET A 125 1.96 19.53 7.81
C MET A 125 2.04 19.69 9.32
N CYS A 126 2.74 18.79 10.00
CA CYS A 126 3.00 18.90 11.43
C CYS A 126 3.97 20.06 11.68
N GLU A 127 3.55 21.01 12.53
CA GLU A 127 4.37 22.18 12.86
C GLU A 127 5.63 21.81 13.66
N GLN A 128 5.51 20.80 14.53
CA GLN A 128 6.60 20.35 15.39
C GLN A 128 7.63 19.49 14.65
N VAL A 129 7.22 18.85 13.55
CA VAL A 129 8.08 17.93 12.78
C VAL A 129 7.99 18.30 11.30
N PRO A 130 8.85 19.21 10.82
CA PRO A 130 8.90 19.58 9.42
C PRO A 130 9.05 18.36 8.50
N GLY A 131 8.22 18.29 7.47
CA GLY A 131 8.19 17.15 6.53
C GLY A 131 7.30 15.98 6.95
N LEU A 132 6.74 15.98 8.17
CA LEU A 132 5.68 15.05 8.55
C LEU A 132 4.33 15.62 8.12
N TYR A 133 3.61 14.85 7.31
CA TYR A 133 2.28 15.22 6.83
C TYR A 133 1.22 14.27 7.38
N ARG A 134 0.10 14.83 7.82
CA ARG A 134 -1.10 14.11 8.24
C ARG A 134 -2.20 14.31 7.22
N TYR A 135 -2.73 13.20 6.72
CA TYR A 135 -3.84 13.16 5.80
C TYR A 135 -5.07 12.59 6.51
N LEU A 136 -6.22 13.21 6.30
CA LEU A 136 -7.51 12.55 6.54
C LEU A 136 -8.01 12.00 5.21
N VAL A 137 -8.19 10.69 5.13
CA VAL A 137 -8.66 10.00 3.93
C VAL A 137 -9.95 9.27 4.25
N GLU A 138 -10.99 9.56 3.48
CA GLU A 138 -12.25 8.83 3.50
C GLU A 138 -12.20 7.72 2.45
N LEU A 139 -12.64 6.51 2.81
CA LEU A 139 -12.77 5.39 1.90
C LEU A 139 -14.25 5.09 1.69
N THR A 140 -14.65 4.94 0.43
CA THR A 140 -15.97 4.40 0.04
C THR A 140 -15.73 3.10 -0.72
N GLY A 141 -16.38 2.02 -0.33
CA GLY A 141 -16.17 0.71 -0.94
C GLY A 141 -17.39 -0.19 -0.88
N PRO A 142 -17.30 -1.42 -1.41
CA PRO A 142 -18.35 -2.41 -1.29
C PRO A 142 -18.66 -2.67 0.19
N ARG A 143 -19.94 -2.93 0.48
CA ARG A 143 -20.40 -3.26 1.82
C ARG A 143 -19.61 -4.49 2.30
N ALA A 144 -19.00 -4.41 3.49
CA ALA A 144 -18.31 -5.56 4.07
C ALA A 144 -19.26 -6.76 4.08
N ALA A 145 -18.81 -7.90 3.57
CA ALA A 145 -19.55 -9.15 3.75
C ALA A 145 -19.63 -9.38 5.27
N GLY A 146 -20.86 -9.43 5.79
CA GLY A 146 -21.13 -9.58 7.22
C GLY A 146 -20.90 -10.99 7.73
#